data_AF-H1KL25-F1
#
_entry.id   AF-H1KL25-F1
#
_cell.length_a   1.000
_cell.length_b   1.000
_cell.length_c   1.000
_cell.angle_alpha   90.00
_cell.angle_beta   90.00
_cell.angle_gamma   90.00
#
_symmetry.space_group_name_H-M   'P 1'
#
loop_
_entity.id
_entity.type
_entity.pdbx_description
1 polymer ?
#
loop_
_entity_poly.entity_id
_entity_poly.type
_entity_poly.pdbx_seq_one_letter_code
_entity_poly.pdbx_strand_id
1 'polypeptide(L)' 'MAYKEFDEAGCMRPGPLYDRVVDVCEALIKFTLLTRERTDYRADRYSERKEREPESLKAVAADIGFVKR' A
#
# COMPACT_ATOMS: atom_id res chain seq x y z
N MET A 1 -2.97 -28.68 12.54
CA MET A 1 -2.09 -27.85 13.40
C MET A 1 -0.77 -27.71 12.69
N ALA A 2 -0.19 -26.51 12.64
CA ALA A 2 0.97 -26.22 11.81
C ALA A 2 2.16 -27.18 12.03
N TYR A 3 2.42 -27.60 13.27
CA TYR A 3 3.53 -28.51 13.61
C TYR A 3 3.53 -29.87 12.88
N LYS A 4 2.40 -30.29 12.26
CA LYS A 4 2.30 -31.55 11.51
C LYS A 4 2.79 -31.42 10.06
N GLU A 5 2.86 -30.21 9.54
CA GLU A 5 3.22 -29.94 8.14
C GLU A 5 4.73 -29.86 7.92
N PHE A 6 5.52 -30.03 8.98
CA PHE A 6 6.98 -29.95 8.94
C PHE A 6 7.61 -31.31 9.21
N ASP A 7 8.80 -31.53 8.67
CA ASP A 7 9.65 -32.68 8.99
C ASP A 7 10.59 -32.38 10.17
N GLU A 8 11.40 -33.36 10.56
CA GLU A 8 12.34 -33.25 11.69
C GLU A 8 13.47 -32.24 11.43
N ALA A 9 13.75 -31.92 10.16
CA ALA A 9 14.72 -30.89 9.77
C ALA A 9 14.10 -29.48 9.73
N GLY A 10 12.79 -29.35 9.95
CA GLY A 10 12.07 -28.08 9.91
C GLY A 10 11.66 -27.64 8.51
N CYS A 11 11.74 -28.52 7.51
CA CYS A 11 11.25 -28.26 6.16
C CYS A 11 9.75 -28.56 6.09
N MET A 12 9.00 -27.73 5.34
CA MET A 12 7.61 -28.07 5.03
C MET A 12 7.55 -29.30 4.14
N ARG A 13 6.64 -30.21 4.49
CA ARG A 13 6.30 -31.38 3.68
C ARG A 13 5.59 -30.92 2.39
N PRO A 14 5.83 -31.57 1.25
CA PRO A 14 5.05 -31.33 0.04
C PRO A 14 3.57 -31.63 0.27
N GLY A 15 2.69 -30.75 -0.19
CA GLY A 15 1.25 -30.92 -0.07
C GLY A 15 0.48 -29.63 -0.31
N PRO A 16 -0.86 -29.67 -0.15
CA PRO A 16 -1.73 -28.55 -0.53
C PRO A 16 -1.40 -27.23 0.19
N LEU A 17 -0.91 -27.29 1.44
CA LEU A 17 -0.52 -26.09 2.19
C LEU A 17 0.80 -25.49 1.68
N TYR A 18 1.74 -26.34 1.24
CA TYR A 18 2.98 -25.89 0.61
C TYR A 18 2.70 -25.20 -0.72
N ASP A 19 1.83 -25.78 -1.55
CA ASP A 19 1.42 -25.19 -2.83
C ASP A 19 0.79 -23.81 -2.63
N ARG A 20 -0.04 -23.66 -1.59
CA ARG A 20 -0.62 -22.36 -1.21
C ARG A 20 0.41 -21.33 -0.76
N VAL A 21 1.49 -21.75 -0.08
CA VAL A 21 2.60 -20.85 0.27
C VAL A 21 3.31 -20.37 -1.00
N VAL A 22 3.56 -21.27 -1.95
CA VAL A 22 4.16 -20.93 -3.25
C VAL A 22 3.30 -19.91 -4.00
N ASP A 23 1.99 -20.15 -4.10
CA ASP A 23 1.05 -19.21 -4.73
C ASP A 23 1.10 -17.81 -4.10
N VAL A 24 1.18 -17.72 -2.76
CA VAL A 24 1.23 -16.44 -2.04
C VAL A 24 2.54 -15.71 -2.34
N CYS A 25 3.67 -16.41 -2.31
CA CYS A 25 4.97 -15.82 -2.66
C CYS A 25 4.99 -15.35 -4.12
N GLU A 26 4.42 -16.12 -5.03
CA GLU A 26 4.30 -15.75 -6.44
C GLU A 26 3.43 -14.50 -6.61
N ALA A 27 2.25 -14.48 -5.98
CA ALA A 27 1.37 -13.33 -6.00
C ALA A 27 2.04 -12.09 -5.39
N LEU A 28 2.73 -12.23 -4.26
CA LEU A 28 3.44 -11.14 -3.59
C LEU A 28 4.47 -10.49 -4.53
N ILE A 29 5.28 -11.29 -5.22
CA ILE A 29 6.26 -10.76 -6.19
C ILE A 29 5.55 -10.07 -7.35
N LYS A 30 4.47 -10.65 -7.90
CA LYS A 30 3.68 -10.01 -8.97
C LYS A 30 3.12 -8.66 -8.53
N PHE A 31 2.51 -8.58 -7.34
CA PHE A 31 2.01 -7.32 -6.78
C PHE A 31 3.13 -6.32 -6.51
N THR A 32 4.27 -6.79 -6.02
CA THR A 32 5.45 -5.94 -5.77
C THR A 32 5.94 -5.30 -7.06
N LEU A 33 6.13 -6.10 -8.12
CA LEU A 33 6.53 -5.58 -9.44
C LEU A 33 5.49 -4.61 -10.01
N LEU A 34 4.20 -4.89 -9.84
CA LEU A 34 3.11 -4.03 -10.31
C LEU A 34 3.06 -2.68 -9.59
N THR A 35 3.41 -2.64 -8.31
CA THR A 35 3.14 -1.47 -7.44
C THR A 35 4.37 -0.62 -7.15
N ARG A 36 5.57 -1.21 -7.09
CA ARG A 36 6.78 -0.55 -6.56
C ARG A 36 7.13 0.78 -7.25
N GLU A 37 6.97 0.87 -8.57
CA GLU A 37 7.38 2.05 -9.36
C GLU A 37 6.38 3.22 -9.30
N ARG A 38 5.17 2.99 -8.79
CA ARG A 38 4.09 4.00 -8.75
C ARG A 38 3.63 4.29 -7.32
N THR A 39 4.48 4.01 -6.34
CA THR A 39 4.17 4.18 -4.92
C THR A 39 3.85 5.64 -4.59
N ASP A 40 4.62 6.59 -5.11
CA ASP A 40 4.41 8.03 -4.85
C ASP A 40 3.04 8.50 -5.31
N TYR A 41 2.64 8.13 -6.54
CA TYR A 41 1.33 8.47 -7.07
C TYR A 41 0.19 7.82 -6.27
N ARG A 42 0.37 6.56 -5.84
CA ARG A 42 -0.62 5.85 -5.01
C ARG A 42 -0.74 6.44 -3.60
N ALA A 43 0.36 6.99 -3.07
CA ALA A 43 0.42 7.62 -1.76
C ALA A 43 0.00 9.09 -1.79
N ASP A 44 -0.15 9.71 -2.97
CA ASP A 44 -0.59 11.10 -3.11
C ASP A 44 -2.10 11.25 -2.84
N ARG A 45 -2.44 11.46 -1.56
CA ARG A 45 -3.83 11.56 -1.09
C ARG A 45 -4.38 12.97 -1.17
N TYR A 46 -5.63 13.09 -1.63
CA TYR A 46 -6.35 14.36 -1.71
C TYR A 46 -6.44 15.11 -0.37
N SER A 47 -6.76 14.41 0.73
CA SER A 47 -6.87 15.02 2.06
C SER A 47 -5.57 15.69 2.50
N GLU A 48 -4.43 15.04 2.24
CA GLU A 48 -3.10 15.55 2.57
C GLU A 48 -2.69 16.73 1.68
N ARG A 49 -3.17 16.78 0.42
CA ARG A 49 -2.99 17.96 -0.44
C ARG A 49 -3.82 19.14 0.07
N LYS A 50 -5.08 18.89 0.43
CA LYS A 50 -5.98 19.91 1.02
C LYS A 50 -5.42 20.49 2.33
N GLU A 51 -4.81 19.66 3.17
CA GLU A 51 -4.18 20.10 4.43
C GLU A 51 -2.86 20.84 4.22
N ARG A 52 -2.09 20.55 3.16
CA ARG A 52 -0.82 21.23 2.83
C ARG A 52 -1.00 22.61 2.18
N GLU A 53 -2.18 22.88 1.63
CA GLU A 53 -2.50 24.13 0.92
C GLU A 53 -3.47 25.08 1.66
N PRO A 54 -3.34 25.34 2.97
CA PRO A 54 -4.24 26.29 3.62
C PRO A 54 -4.00 27.72 3.12
N GLU A 55 -2.76 28.10 2.79
CA GLU A 55 -2.40 29.44 2.31
C GLU A 55 -2.78 29.66 0.84
N SER A 56 -2.68 28.63 -0.02
CA SER A 56 -3.20 28.67 -1.41
C SER A 56 -4.73 28.84 -1.39
N LEU A 57 -5.43 28.07 -0.55
CA LEU A 57 -6.87 28.22 -0.36
C LEU A 57 -7.26 29.58 0.25
N LYS A 58 -6.47 30.12 1.20
CA LYS A 58 -6.67 31.47 1.74
C LYS A 58 -6.38 32.56 0.72
N ALA A 59 -5.35 32.42 -0.11
CA ALA A 59 -5.02 33.37 -1.17
C ALA A 59 -6.13 33.39 -2.23
N VAL A 60 -6.59 32.22 -2.68
CA VAL A 60 -7.76 32.11 -3.57
C VAL A 60 -9.01 32.69 -2.90
N ALA A 61 -9.25 32.39 -1.62
CA ALA A 61 -10.39 32.94 -0.88
C ALA A 61 -10.33 34.47 -0.69
N ALA A 62 -9.12 35.03 -0.58
CA ALA A 62 -8.89 36.48 -0.55
C ALA A 62 -9.10 37.11 -1.93
N ASP A 63 -8.60 36.49 -2.99
CA ASP A 63 -8.73 36.97 -4.38
C ASP A 63 -10.19 36.96 -4.86
N ILE A 64 -11.00 35.99 -4.43
CA ILE A 64 -12.44 35.92 -4.75
C ILE A 64 -13.32 36.69 -3.74
N GLY A 65 -12.74 37.40 -2.78
CA GLY A 65 -13.45 38.27 -1.83
C GLY A 65 -14.24 37.55 -0.73
N PHE A 66 -13.93 36.28 -0.44
CA PHE A 66 -14.62 35.46 0.57
C PHE A 66 -14.10 35.71 2.00
N VAL A 67 -12.91 36.31 2.15
CA VAL A 67 -12.35 36.71 3.46
C VAL A 67 -12.43 38.24 3.58
N LYS A 68 -13.21 38.73 4.54
CA LYS A 68 -13.33 40.15 4.87
C LYS A 68 -12.01 40.63 5.51
N ARG A 69 -11.48 41.77 5.03
CA ARG A 69 -10.33 42.49 5.62
C ARG A 69 -10.47 42.67 7.13
#